data_AF-A0A410PNP9-F1
#
_entry.id   AF-A0A410PNP9-F1
#
_cell.length_a   1.000
_cell.length_b   1.000
_cell.length_c   1.000
_cell.angle_alpha   90.00
_cell.angle_beta   90.00
_cell.angle_gamma   90.00
#
_symmetry.space_group_name_H-M   'P 1'
#
loop_
_entity.id
_entity.type
_entity.pdbx_description
1 polymer ?
#
loop_
_entity_poly.entity_id
_entity_poly.type
_entity_poly.pdbx_seq_one_letter_code
_entity_poly.pdbx_strand_id
1 'polypeptide(L)'
;MNKLEEIMQWYKLTIESQRITSKILNSSPEIVPLDSSLAEYTLNDAKEILLKAENELNDLTVLSLVSVFEQLILDYLKNLGKETVEKEEEILSKSVLKYALKNSVTIQLP
;
A
#
# COMPACT_ATOMS: atom_id res chain seq x y z
N MET A 1 1.84 18.31 -0.12
CA MET A 1 2.22 17.10 -0.87
C MET A 1 1.67 15.92 -0.10
N ASN A 2 0.98 14.98 -0.75
CA ASN A 2 0.49 13.77 -0.08
C ASN A 2 1.71 12.92 0.35
N LYS A 3 1.68 12.30 1.53
CA LYS A 3 2.78 11.47 2.05
C LYS A 3 3.17 10.35 1.09
N LEU A 4 2.20 9.82 0.34
CA LEU A 4 2.44 8.83 -0.72
C LEU A 4 3.25 9.43 -1.90
N GLU A 5 2.96 10.66 -2.31
CA GLU A 5 3.69 11.34 -3.39
C GLU A 5 5.15 11.60 -2.99
N GLU A 6 5.39 11.98 -1.74
CA GLU A 6 6.74 12.16 -1.19
C GLU A 6 7.54 10.86 -1.21
N ILE A 7 6.95 9.77 -0.73
CA ILE A 7 7.59 8.43 -0.75
C ILE A 7 7.87 8.00 -2.19
N MET A 8 6.94 8.24 -3.12
CA MET A 8 7.15 7.94 -4.54
C MET A 8 8.25 8.78 -5.17
N GLN A 9 8.45 10.03 -4.74
CA GLN A 9 9.58 10.85 -5.19
C GLN A 9 10.91 10.32 -4.67
N TRP A 10 10.98 9.93 -3.39
CA TRP A 10 12.18 9.32 -2.82
C TRP A 10 12.54 8.02 -3.54
N TYR A 11 11.56 7.15 -3.79
CA TYR A 11 11.74 5.93 -4.56
C TYR A 11 12.33 6.20 -5.96
N LYS A 12 11.76 7.14 -6.71
CA LYS A 12 12.26 7.51 -8.04
C LYS A 12 13.71 8.01 -7.99
N LEU A 13 14.02 8.87 -7.01
CA LEU A 13 15.37 9.39 -6.82
C LEU A 13 16.36 8.26 -6.50
N THR A 14 15.99 7.32 -5.63
CA THR A 14 16.83 6.18 -5.26
C THR A 14 17.12 5.26 -6.45
N ILE A 15 16.11 4.90 -7.24
CA ILE A 15 16.27 4.09 -8.46
C ILE A 15 17.18 4.81 -9.46
N GLU A 16 16.95 6.09 -9.72
CA GLU A 16 17.79 6.87 -10.64
C GLU A 16 19.24 6.97 -10.15
N SER A 17 19.44 7.18 -8.85
CA SER A 17 20.78 7.18 -8.25
C SER A 17 21.48 5.83 -8.44
N GLN A 18 20.81 4.71 -8.14
CA GLN A 18 21.36 3.37 -8.32
C GLN A 18 21.74 3.09 -9.77
N ARG A 19 20.88 3.49 -10.73
CA ARG A 19 21.15 3.34 -12.18
C ARG A 19 22.34 4.16 -12.63
N ILE A 20 22.46 5.40 -12.18
CA ILE A 20 23.60 6.27 -12.51
C ILE A 20 24.88 5.67 -11.93
N THR A 21 24.88 5.26 -10.66
CA THR A 21 26.02 4.61 -10.03
C THR A 21 26.44 3.34 -10.77
N SER A 22 25.48 2.48 -11.13
CA SER A 22 25.74 1.27 -11.92
C SER A 22 26.35 1.60 -13.30
N LYS A 23 25.84 2.63 -13.98
CA LYS A 23 26.43 3.10 -15.25
C LYS A 23 27.87 3.59 -15.07
N ILE A 24 28.14 4.37 -14.02
CA ILE A 24 29.51 4.86 -13.72
C ILE A 24 30.44 3.68 -13.47
N LEU A 25 30.05 2.71 -12.64
CA LEU A 25 30.87 1.53 -12.35
C LEU A 25 31.11 0.64 -13.58
N ASN A 26 30.25 0.70 -14.59
CA ASN A 26 30.40 -0.07 -15.82
C ASN A 26 31.18 0.67 -16.91
N SER A 27 31.02 1.99 -17.02
CA SER A 27 31.61 2.79 -18.11
C SER A 27 32.89 3.52 -17.71
N SER A 28 33.06 3.84 -16.44
CA SER A 28 34.20 4.60 -15.92
C SER A 28 34.51 4.19 -14.47
N PRO A 29 34.82 2.90 -14.21
CA PRO A 29 35.06 2.38 -12.86
C PRO A 29 36.19 3.12 -12.13
N GLU A 30 37.17 3.65 -12.85
CA GLU A 30 38.31 4.42 -12.33
C GLU A 30 37.92 5.72 -11.61
N ILE A 31 36.72 6.24 -11.84
CA ILE A 31 36.19 7.43 -11.17
C ILE A 31 35.78 7.10 -9.73
N VAL A 32 35.44 5.84 -9.46
CA VAL A 32 35.05 5.40 -8.13
C VAL A 32 36.28 4.79 -7.45
N PRO A 33 36.77 5.36 -6.34
CA PRO A 33 38.01 4.92 -5.70
C PRO A 33 37.82 3.62 -4.88
N LEU A 34 37.24 2.60 -5.51
CA LEU A 34 36.99 1.28 -4.92
C LEU A 34 38.25 0.43 -4.80
N ASP A 35 39.33 0.81 -5.49
CA ASP A 35 40.65 0.18 -5.34
C ASP A 35 41.48 0.79 -4.19
N SER A 36 40.92 1.76 -3.44
CA SER A 36 41.61 2.30 -2.26
C SER A 36 41.53 1.31 -1.08
N SER A 37 42.56 1.31 -0.23
CA SER A 37 42.56 0.52 1.03
C SER A 37 41.46 0.93 2.02
N LEU A 38 40.70 1.98 1.71
CA LEU A 38 39.57 2.49 2.49
C LEU A 38 38.22 1.97 1.96
N ALA A 39 38.20 1.32 0.79
CA ALA A 39 36.98 0.75 0.23
C ALA A 39 36.69 -0.61 0.89
N GLU A 40 35.49 -0.75 1.44
CA GLU A 40 35.02 -1.99 2.08
C GLU A 40 34.60 -3.06 1.06
N TYR A 41 34.33 -2.65 -0.18
CA TYR A 41 33.81 -3.50 -1.25
C TYR A 41 34.69 -3.39 -2.50
N THR A 42 34.91 -4.52 -3.16
CA THR A 42 35.53 -4.51 -4.50
C THR A 42 34.53 -3.97 -5.54
N LEU A 43 35.03 -3.62 -6.72
CA LEU A 43 34.19 -3.21 -7.85
C LEU A 43 33.10 -4.23 -8.19
N ASN A 44 33.43 -5.52 -8.15
CA ASN A 44 32.48 -6.59 -8.45
C ASN A 44 31.42 -6.71 -7.35
N ASP A 45 31.82 -6.65 -6.08
CA ASP A 45 30.88 -6.69 -4.96
C ASP A 45 29.91 -5.50 -5.02
N ALA A 46 30.41 -4.30 -5.30
CA ALA A 46 29.59 -3.11 -5.44
C ALA A 46 28.54 -3.25 -6.56
N LYS A 47 28.91 -3.85 -7.70
CA LYS A 47 27.98 -4.12 -8.81
C LYS A 47 26.91 -5.13 -8.42
N GLU A 48 27.30 -6.23 -7.78
CA GLU A 48 26.34 -7.26 -7.33
C GLU A 48 25.38 -6.71 -6.28
N ILE A 49 25.88 -5.95 -5.30
CA ILE A 49 25.07 -5.32 -4.26
C ILE A 49 24.08 -4.32 -4.87
N LEU A 50 24.51 -3.49 -5.82
CA LEU A 50 23.62 -2.53 -6.48
C LEU A 50 22.52 -3.24 -7.27
N LEU A 51 22.85 -4.30 -8.02
CA LEU A 51 21.86 -5.08 -8.75
C LEU A 51 20.84 -5.73 -7.81
N LYS A 52 21.33 -6.31 -6.70
CA LYS A 52 20.49 -6.92 -5.68
C LYS A 52 19.58 -5.88 -5.02
N ALA A 53 20.13 -4.73 -4.66
CA ALA A 53 19.39 -3.64 -4.04
C ALA A 53 18.31 -3.06 -4.97
N GLU A 54 18.57 -2.93 -6.27
CA GLU A 54 17.56 -2.50 -7.25
C GLU A 54 16.40 -3.50 -7.33
N ASN A 55 16.70 -4.80 -7.38
CA ASN A 55 15.68 -5.86 -7.41
C ASN A 55 14.85 -5.89 -6.12
N GLU A 56 15.50 -5.91 -4.95
CA GLU A 56 14.80 -5.92 -3.66
C GLU A 56 13.93 -4.67 -3.47
N LEU A 57 14.42 -3.50 -3.91
CA LEU A 57 13.65 -2.25 -3.84
C LEU A 57 12.41 -2.29 -4.75
N ASN A 58 12.53 -2.85 -5.96
CA ASN A 58 11.39 -3.06 -6.85
C ASN A 58 10.37 -4.03 -6.24
N ASP A 59 10.83 -5.16 -5.70
CA ASP A 59 9.97 -6.18 -5.09
C ASP A 59 9.20 -5.61 -3.89
N LEU A 60 9.90 -4.91 -2.99
CA LEU A 60 9.28 -4.24 -1.85
C LEU A 60 8.25 -3.19 -2.28
N THR A 61 8.52 -2.48 -3.37
CA THR A 61 7.59 -1.48 -3.91
C THR A 61 6.32 -2.13 -4.45
N VAL A 62 6.45 -3.24 -5.20
CA VAL A 62 5.29 -4.02 -5.68
C VAL A 62 4.49 -4.56 -4.51
N LEU A 63 5.13 -5.20 -3.53
CA LEU A 63 4.47 -5.72 -2.32
C LEU A 63 3.73 -4.61 -1.58
N SER A 64 4.37 -3.45 -1.38
CA SER A 64 3.75 -2.32 -0.70
C SER A 64 2.53 -1.80 -1.45
N LEU A 65 2.59 -1.69 -2.79
CA LEU A 65 1.44 -1.27 -3.60
C LEU A 65 0.28 -2.26 -3.52
N VAL A 66 0.57 -3.57 -3.57
CA VAL A 66 -0.44 -4.62 -3.41
C VAL A 66 -1.09 -4.54 -2.04
N SER A 67 -0.31 -4.42 -0.96
CA SER A 67 -0.86 -4.30 0.39
C SER A 67 -1.72 -3.06 0.58
N VAL A 68 -1.34 -1.92 0.01
CA VAL A 68 -2.15 -0.70 0.04
C VAL A 68 -3.47 -0.92 -0.71
N PHE A 69 -3.43 -1.56 -1.88
CA PHE A 69 -4.62 -1.86 -2.65
C PHE A 69 -5.57 -2.83 -1.93
N GLU A 70 -5.03 -3.91 -1.36
CA GLU A 70 -5.80 -4.87 -0.57
C GLU A 70 -6.47 -4.19 0.62
N GLN A 71 -5.76 -3.34 1.33
CA GLN A 71 -6.31 -2.57 2.45
C GLN A 71 -7.46 -1.66 2.00
N LEU A 72 -7.30 -0.96 0.87
CA LEU A 72 -8.36 -0.10 0.32
C LEU A 72 -9.62 -0.90 -0.05
N ILE A 73 -9.46 -2.10 -0.63
CA ILE A 73 -10.60 -2.99 -0.92
C ILE A 73 -11.28 -3.43 0.39
N LEU A 74 -10.51 -3.88 1.37
CA LEU A 74 -11.06 -4.35 2.65
C LEU A 74 -11.81 -3.23 3.37
N ASP A 75 -11.25 -2.02 3.39
CA ASP A 75 -11.90 -0.84 3.97
C ASP A 75 -13.18 -0.49 3.22
N TYR A 76 -13.18 -0.56 1.89
CA TYR A 76 -14.37 -0.33 1.08
C TYR A 76 -15.47 -1.38 1.36
N LEU A 77 -15.12 -2.67 1.39
CA LEU A 77 -16.06 -3.76 1.69
C LEU A 77 -16.64 -3.63 3.10
N LYS A 78 -15.80 -3.24 4.08
CA LYS A 78 -16.23 -3.00 5.45
C LYS A 78 -17.23 -1.85 5.55
N ASN A 79 -16.98 -0.75 4.83
CA ASN A 79 -17.89 0.40 4.78
C ASN A 79 -19.23 0.01 4.12
N LEU A 80 -19.20 -0.69 2.98
CA LEU A 80 -20.41 -1.19 2.33
C LEU A 80 -21.23 -2.12 3.25
N GLY A 81 -20.56 -3.04 3.94
CA GLY A 81 -21.22 -3.93 4.89
C GLY A 81 -21.91 -3.17 6.01
N LYS A 82 -21.21 -2.18 6.59
CA LYS A 82 -21.77 -1.31 7.63
C LYS A 82 -23.00 -0.54 7.14
N GLU A 83 -22.91 0.12 5.99
CA GLU A 83 -24.04 0.86 5.42
C GLU A 83 -25.24 -0.05 5.11
N THR A 84 -24.99 -1.27 4.67
CA THR A 84 -26.06 -2.24 4.38
C THR A 84 -26.76 -2.68 5.65
N VAL A 85 -26.00 -2.99 6.71
CA VAL A 85 -26.57 -3.36 8.02
C VAL A 85 -27.39 -2.22 8.61
N GLU A 86 -26.87 -0.98 8.58
CA GLU A 86 -27.60 0.19 9.08
C GLU A 86 -28.93 0.41 8.33
N LYS A 87 -28.94 0.23 7.01
CA LYS A 87 -30.16 0.33 6.19
C LYS A 87 -31.17 -0.77 6.52
N GLU A 88 -30.72 -2.02 6.61
CA GLU A 88 -31.59 -3.16 6.94
C GLU A 88 -32.18 -3.02 8.36
N GLU A 89 -31.38 -2.58 9.34
CA GLU A 89 -31.85 -2.32 10.70
C GLU A 89 -32.94 -1.24 10.74
N GLU A 90 -32.79 -0.17 9.95
CA GLU A 90 -33.81 0.87 9.81
C GLU A 90 -35.12 0.32 9.19
N ILE A 91 -35.00 -0.46 8.11
CA ILE A 91 -36.15 -1.07 7.41
C ILE A 91 -36.88 -2.05 8.34
N LEU A 92 -36.13 -2.91 9.03
CA LEU A 92 -36.67 -3.88 9.97
C LEU A 92 -37.40 -3.18 11.12
N SER A 93 -36.77 -2.17 11.71
CA SER A 93 -37.35 -1.38 12.82
C SER A 93 -38.67 -0.73 12.41
N LYS A 94 -38.73 -0.09 11.23
CA LYS A 94 -39.97 0.47 10.67
C LYS A 94 -41.04 -0.59 10.46
N SER A 95 -40.66 -1.77 9.97
CA SER A 95 -41.57 -2.87 9.70
C SER A 95 -42.15 -3.47 10.98
N VAL A 96 -41.32 -3.67 12.01
CA VAL A 96 -41.74 -4.14 13.34
C VAL A 96 -42.69 -3.14 13.99
N LEU A 97 -42.38 -1.85 13.96
CA LEU A 97 -43.26 -0.79 14.49
C LEU A 97 -44.62 -0.79 13.77
N LYS A 98 -44.62 -0.88 12.42
CA LYS A 98 -45.85 -0.92 11.63
C LYS A 98 -46.70 -2.16 11.96
N TYR A 99 -46.06 -3.31 12.15
CA TYR A 99 -46.75 -4.53 12.57
C TYR A 99 -47.35 -4.40 13.97
N ALA A 100 -46.59 -3.88 14.93
CA ALA A 100 -47.06 -3.66 16.31
C ALA A 100 -48.27 -2.71 16.35
N LEU A 101 -48.20 -1.58 15.63
CA LEU A 101 -49.31 -0.62 15.54
C LEU A 101 -50.56 -1.19 14.85
N LYS A 102 -50.38 -2.06 13.84
CA LYS A 102 -51.51 -2.69 13.14
C LYS A 102 -52.25 -3.68 14.05
N ASN A 103 -51.52 -4.40 14.89
CA ASN A 103 -52.08 -5.44 15.76
C ASN A 103 -52.44 -4.94 17.17
N SER A 104 -52.00 -3.74 17.58
CA SER A 104 -52.45 -3.11 18.83
C SER A 104 -53.91 -2.67 18.79
N VAL A 105 -54.49 -2.48 17.59
CA VAL A 105 -55.91 -2.13 17.41
C VAL A 105 -56.83 -3.36 17.53
N THR A 106 -56.28 -4.58 17.40
CA THR A 106 -57.05 -5.83 17.44
C THR A 106 -57.33 -6.33 18.86
N ILE A 107 -56.70 -5.74 19.88
CA ILE A 107 -56.98 -6.02 21.29
C ILE A 107 -58.06 -5.04 21.78
N GLN A 108 -59.28 -5.17 21.25
CA GLN A 108 -60.45 -4.72 22.00
C GLN A 108 -60.78 -5.82 23.01
N LEU A 109 -60.43 -5.55 24.27
CA LEU A 109 -60.81 -6.35 25.43
C LEU A 109 -62.35 -6.53 25.48
N PRO A 110 -62.84 -7.66 25.99
CA PRO A 110 -64.27 -7.98 26.10
C PRO A 110 -65.05 -6.96 26.93
#